data_AF-A0A662UC07-F1
#
_entry.id   AF-A0A662UC07-F1
#
_cell.length_a   1.000
_cell.length_b   1.000
_cell.length_c   1.000
_cell.angle_alpha   90.00
_cell.angle_beta   90.00
_cell.angle_gamma   90.00
#
_symmetry.space_group_name_H-M   'P 1'
#
loop_
_entity.id
_entity.type
_entity.pdbx_description
1 polymer ?
#
loop_
_entity_poly.entity_id
_entity_poly.type
_entity_poly.pdbx_seq_one_letter_code
_entity_poly.pdbx_strand_id
1 'polypeptide(L)'
;PVDASVVAGDSEGAPVVFVARRVSGKVVASSVPIEMAFALDEDDVWSLKYYRFYQALAAEAGLETPYRSSVPQVEVQLYRGEGQELLFAINHGGDVDAEIEASRKISRLDKIGGDAEVREVGENRVKLYMPEKSAAILLVEPQTG
;
A
#
# COMPACT_ATOMS: atom_id res chain seq x y z
N PRO A 1 -3.38 -36.79 0.24
CA PRO A 1 -3.49 -36.05 1.52
C PRO A 1 -3.83 -34.59 1.24
N VAL A 2 -4.75 -33.98 2.00
CA VAL A 2 -4.98 -32.53 1.96
C VAL A 2 -3.99 -31.88 2.91
N ASP A 3 -3.16 -30.97 2.40
CA ASP A 3 -2.06 -30.34 3.12
C ASP A 3 -2.19 -28.81 3.22
N ALA A 4 -3.37 -28.28 2.90
CA ALA A 4 -3.71 -26.87 2.97
C ALA A 4 -4.93 -26.64 3.87
N SER A 5 -4.92 -25.54 4.64
CA SER A 5 -6.05 -25.07 5.41
C SER A 5 -6.88 -24.07 4.61
N VAL A 6 -8.21 -24.14 4.71
CA VAL A 6 -9.12 -23.14 4.15
C VAL A 6 -9.11 -21.90 5.04
N VAL A 7 -8.97 -20.72 4.44
CA VAL A 7 -8.97 -19.43 5.16
C VAL A 7 -10.10 -18.49 4.74
N ALA A 8 -10.72 -18.74 3.57
CA ALA A 8 -11.93 -18.06 3.14
C ALA A 8 -12.79 -18.97 2.24
N GLY A 9 -14.10 -18.72 2.23
CA GLY A 9 -15.06 -19.33 1.32
C GLY A 9 -16.00 -18.28 0.72
N ASP A 10 -16.77 -18.68 -0.29
CA ASP A 10 -17.80 -17.83 -0.89
C ASP A 10 -19.09 -17.80 -0.06
N SER A 11 -20.12 -17.11 -0.57
CA SER A 11 -21.43 -17.00 0.09
C SER A 11 -22.19 -18.32 0.23
N GLU A 12 -21.84 -19.33 -0.57
CA GLU A 12 -22.43 -20.67 -0.52
C GLU A 12 -21.62 -21.62 0.40
N GLY A 13 -20.50 -21.14 0.94
CA GLY A 13 -19.62 -21.89 1.83
C GLY A 13 -18.59 -22.75 1.09
N ALA A 14 -18.44 -22.58 -0.23
CA ALA A 14 -17.41 -23.29 -0.98
C ALA A 14 -16.02 -22.68 -0.64
N PRO A 15 -14.98 -23.49 -0.41
CA PRO A 15 -13.63 -22.99 -0.15
C PRO A 15 -13.04 -22.21 -1.34
N VAL A 16 -12.56 -20.99 -1.08
CA VAL A 16 -12.01 -20.10 -2.11
C VAL A 16 -10.53 -19.84 -1.91
N VAL A 17 -10.09 -19.55 -0.68
CA VAL A 17 -8.69 -19.24 -0.38
C VAL A 17 -8.11 -20.29 0.56
N PHE A 18 -6.92 -20.77 0.23
CA PHE A 18 -6.21 -21.84 0.92
C PHE A 18 -4.80 -21.38 1.30
N VAL A 19 -4.31 -21.88 2.43
CA VAL A 19 -2.93 -21.66 2.88
C VAL A 19 -2.27 -23.00 3.13
N ALA A 20 -1.12 -23.22 2.49
CA ALA A 20 -0.28 -24.39 2.72
C ALA A 20 1.09 -23.95 3.25
N ARG A 21 1.60 -24.64 4.28
CA ARG A 21 2.96 -24.41 4.79
C ARG A 21 3.96 -25.24 3.98
N ARG A 22 5.10 -24.64 3.63
CA ARG A 22 6.16 -25.24 2.82
C ARG A 22 7.52 -24.95 3.44
N VAL A 23 8.05 -25.88 4.23
CA VAL A 23 9.30 -25.69 4.99
C VAL A 23 9.25 -24.37 5.77
N SER A 24 9.99 -23.34 5.37
CA SER A 24 10.01 -22.01 5.99
C SER A 24 9.01 -21.01 5.39
N GLY A 25 8.32 -21.36 4.30
CA GLY A 25 7.41 -20.49 3.57
C GLY A 25 5.95 -20.88 3.68
N LYS A 26 5.09 -20.03 3.09
CA LYS A 26 3.66 -20.25 2.94
C LYS A 26 3.28 -20.08 1.47
N VAL A 27 2.32 -20.87 1.02
CA VAL A 27 1.68 -20.72 -0.29
C VAL A 27 0.23 -20.34 -0.03
N VAL A 28 -0.20 -19.21 -0.59
CA VAL A 28 -1.59 -18.80 -0.63
C VAL A 28 -2.12 -19.10 -2.03
N ALA A 29 -3.18 -19.90 -2.10
CA ALA A 29 -3.82 -20.28 -3.35
C ALA A 29 -5.27 -19.80 -3.34
N SER A 30 -5.73 -19.30 -4.48
CA SER A 30 -7.14 -18.99 -4.72
C SER A 30 -7.69 -19.90 -5.82
N SER A 31 -8.88 -20.46 -5.61
CA SER A 31 -9.59 -21.22 -6.65
C SER A 31 -10.34 -20.33 -7.64
N VAL A 32 -10.45 -19.03 -7.34
CA VAL A 32 -11.05 -18.02 -8.21
C VAL A 32 -10.01 -16.98 -8.61
N PRO A 33 -10.12 -16.37 -9.80
CA PRO A 33 -9.26 -15.25 -10.18
C PRO A 33 -9.69 -14.00 -9.39
N ILE A 34 -9.11 -13.79 -8.21
CA ILE A 34 -9.49 -12.73 -7.26
C ILE A 34 -9.46 -11.36 -7.94
N GLU A 35 -8.43 -11.11 -8.75
CA GLU A 35 -8.25 -9.85 -9.49
C GLU A 35 -9.38 -9.64 -10.50
N MET A 36 -9.83 -10.70 -11.17
CA MET A 36 -10.96 -10.63 -12.09
C MET A 36 -12.29 -10.49 -11.35
N ALA A 37 -12.44 -11.16 -10.19
CA ALA A 37 -13.64 -11.03 -9.37
C ALA A 37 -13.86 -9.58 -8.91
N PHE A 38 -12.78 -8.84 -8.66
CA PHE A 38 -12.85 -7.41 -8.35
C PHE A 38 -12.92 -6.51 -9.58
N ALA A 39 -12.29 -6.87 -10.70
CA ALA A 39 -12.31 -6.07 -11.92
C ALA A 39 -13.65 -6.08 -12.67
N LEU A 40 -14.51 -7.08 -12.40
CA LEU A 40 -15.85 -7.18 -12.97
C LEU A 40 -16.92 -6.42 -12.17
N ASP A 41 -16.56 -5.90 -11.00
CA ASP A 41 -17.42 -5.04 -10.22
C ASP A 41 -17.36 -3.62 -10.81
N GLU A 42 -18.52 -2.99 -11.01
CA GLU A 42 -18.62 -1.66 -11.66
C GLU A 42 -18.22 -0.53 -10.69
N ASP A 43 -18.09 -0.82 -9.41
CA ASP A 43 -17.64 0.12 -8.39
C ASP A 43 -16.12 0.38 -8.47
N ASP A 44 -15.68 1.57 -8.03
CA ASP A 44 -14.27 1.97 -8.00
C ASP A 44 -13.41 0.86 -7.34
N VAL A 45 -12.37 0.37 -8.03
CA VAL A 45 -11.48 -0.73 -7.59
C VAL A 45 -10.95 -0.51 -6.15
N TRP A 46 -10.85 0.75 -5.72
CA TRP A 46 -10.45 1.13 -4.36
C TRP A 46 -11.55 0.95 -3.30
N SER A 47 -12.82 1.10 -3.68
CA SER A 47 -13.99 0.90 -2.81
C SER A 47 -14.17 -0.56 -2.38
N LEU A 48 -13.75 -1.49 -3.25
CA LEU A 48 -13.81 -2.94 -3.04
C LEU A 48 -12.78 -3.45 -2.03
N LYS A 49 -11.89 -2.56 -1.55
CA LYS A 49 -10.87 -2.87 -0.53
C LYS A 49 -9.96 -4.03 -0.93
N TYR A 50 -9.84 -4.34 -2.22
CA TYR A 50 -8.94 -5.36 -2.79
C TYR A 50 -7.51 -5.22 -2.25
N TYR A 51 -7.04 -3.97 -2.09
CA TYR A 51 -5.73 -3.65 -1.55
C TYR A 51 -5.49 -4.28 -0.16
N ARG A 52 -6.54 -4.57 0.63
CA ARG A 52 -6.41 -5.21 1.96
C ARG A 52 -5.95 -6.64 1.87
N PHE A 53 -6.36 -7.39 0.84
CA PHE A 53 -5.90 -8.76 0.62
C PHE A 53 -4.39 -8.76 0.38
N TYR A 54 -3.93 -7.87 -0.51
CA TYR A 54 -2.50 -7.72 -0.81
C TYR A 54 -1.69 -7.14 0.34
N GLN A 55 -2.26 -6.23 1.14
CA GLN A 55 -1.62 -5.77 2.39
C GLN A 55 -1.46 -6.91 3.40
N ALA A 56 -2.46 -7.78 3.54
CA ALA A 56 -2.36 -8.96 4.42
C ALA A 56 -1.29 -9.94 3.91
N LEU A 57 -1.20 -10.16 2.59
CA LEU A 57 -0.15 -10.98 1.99
C LEU A 57 1.24 -10.38 2.21
N ALA A 58 1.40 -9.07 2.04
CA ALA A 58 2.66 -8.38 2.27
C ALA A 58 3.11 -8.49 3.74
N ALA A 59 2.18 -8.30 4.68
CA ALA A 59 2.44 -8.47 6.10
C ALA A 59 2.83 -9.91 6.46
N GLU A 60 2.12 -10.90 5.91
CA GLU A 60 2.43 -12.32 6.09
C GLU A 60 3.80 -12.70 5.49
N ALA A 61 4.19 -12.07 4.39
CA ALA A 61 5.51 -12.24 3.78
C ALA A 61 6.63 -11.47 4.51
N GLY A 62 6.31 -10.67 5.54
CA GLY A 62 7.28 -9.83 6.24
C GLY A 62 7.85 -8.72 5.36
N LEU A 63 7.10 -8.28 4.35
CA LEU A 63 7.51 -7.16 3.49
C LEU A 63 7.31 -5.84 4.24
N GLU A 64 8.41 -5.18 4.58
CA GLU A 64 8.38 -3.83 5.14
C GLU A 64 8.32 -2.79 4.02
N THR A 65 7.28 -1.96 4.03
CA THR A 65 7.19 -0.76 3.19
C THR A 65 7.67 0.44 3.99
N PRO A 66 8.81 1.07 3.64
CA PRO A 66 9.36 2.17 4.45
C PRO A 66 8.43 3.37 4.56
N TYR A 67 7.56 3.53 3.57
CA TYR A 67 6.53 4.55 3.51
C TYR A 67 5.18 3.94 3.13
N ARG A 68 4.09 4.44 3.72
CA ARG A 68 2.73 3.97 3.44
C ARG A 68 1.74 5.11 3.53
N SER A 69 0.83 5.19 2.55
CA SER A 69 -0.30 6.11 2.62
C SER A 69 -1.43 5.56 3.49
N SER A 70 -2.09 6.45 4.24
CA SER A 70 -3.35 6.18 4.95
C SER A 70 -4.55 6.04 4.00
N VAL A 71 -4.41 6.55 2.77
CA VAL A 71 -5.44 6.57 1.72
C VAL A 71 -5.09 5.54 0.64
N PRO A 72 -5.96 4.54 0.37
CA PRO A 72 -5.67 3.48 -0.62
C PRO A 72 -5.43 3.98 -2.03
N GLN A 73 -6.17 5.02 -2.45
CA GLN A 73 -6.07 5.64 -3.78
C GLN A 73 -4.76 6.41 -4.00
N VAL A 74 -3.99 6.66 -2.93
CA VAL A 74 -2.68 7.32 -3.00
C VAL A 74 -1.59 6.26 -3.01
N GLU A 75 -1.03 6.06 -4.19
CA GLU A 75 0.12 5.20 -4.40
C GLU A 75 1.38 5.87 -3.87
N VAL A 76 2.27 5.09 -3.26
CA VAL A 76 3.56 5.56 -2.77
C VAL A 76 4.67 4.71 -3.37
N GLN A 77 5.53 5.33 -4.17
CA GLN A 77 6.72 4.70 -4.73
C GLN A 77 7.99 5.31 -4.14
N LEU A 78 8.98 4.48 -3.88
CA LEU A 78 10.25 4.87 -3.29
C LEU A 78 11.41 4.57 -4.24
N TYR A 79 12.24 5.58 -4.48
CA TYR A 79 13.56 5.43 -5.07
C TYR A 79 14.62 5.80 -4.04
N ARG A 80 15.52 4.86 -3.74
CA ARG A 80 16.57 5.04 -2.71
C ARG A 80 17.85 5.57 -3.33
N GLY A 81 18.38 6.66 -2.78
CA GLY A 81 19.71 7.18 -3.06
C GLY A 81 20.66 7.04 -1.87
N GLU A 82 21.86 7.59 -1.99
CA GLU A 82 22.84 7.65 -0.90
C GLU A 82 22.44 8.76 0.10
N GLY A 83 21.86 8.35 1.24
CA GLY A 83 21.48 9.26 2.32
C GLY A 83 20.20 10.07 2.09
N GLN A 84 19.64 10.04 0.88
CA GLN A 84 18.38 10.68 0.52
C GLN A 84 17.47 9.70 -0.22
N GLU A 85 16.17 9.88 -0.05
CA GLU A 85 15.11 9.05 -0.64
C GLU A 85 14.19 9.93 -1.46
N LEU A 86 13.83 9.48 -2.65
CA LEU A 86 12.86 10.15 -3.50
C LEU A 86 11.55 9.40 -3.42
N LEU A 87 10.53 10.06 -2.88
CA LEU A 87 9.21 9.53 -2.65
C LEU A 87 8.24 10.14 -3.65
N PHE A 88 7.53 9.30 -4.38
CA PHE A 88 6.44 9.70 -5.27
C PHE A 88 5.12 9.31 -4.61
N ALA A 89 4.28 10.30 -4.32
CA ALA A 89 2.91 10.09 -3.89
C ALA A 89 1.99 10.45 -5.05
N ILE A 90 1.18 9.50 -5.53
CA ILE A 90 0.33 9.70 -6.71
C ILE A 90 -1.12 9.42 -6.31
N ASN A 91 -1.99 10.41 -6.43
CA ASN A 91 -3.41 10.27 -6.16
C ASN A 91 -4.13 9.79 -7.43
N HIS A 92 -4.68 8.58 -7.38
CA HIS A 92 -5.51 8.03 -8.47
C HIS A 92 -7.00 8.32 -8.29
N GLY A 93 -7.41 8.95 -7.20
CA GLY A 93 -8.79 9.28 -6.87
C GLY A 93 -9.15 10.75 -7.08
N GLY A 94 -10.20 11.19 -6.37
CA GLY A 94 -10.59 12.59 -6.23
C GLY A 94 -9.77 13.31 -5.17
N ASP A 95 -10.15 14.55 -4.85
CA ASP A 95 -9.50 15.35 -3.80
C ASP A 95 -9.42 14.62 -2.46
N VAL A 96 -8.22 14.61 -1.84
CA VAL A 96 -8.02 13.91 -0.57
C VAL A 96 -6.94 14.54 0.31
N ASP A 97 -7.15 14.48 1.62
CA ASP A 97 -6.08 14.66 2.61
C ASP A 97 -5.48 13.29 2.96
N ALA A 98 -4.24 13.06 2.55
CA ALA A 98 -3.51 11.82 2.79
C ALA A 98 -2.42 12.01 3.84
N GLU A 99 -2.18 10.97 4.64
CA GLU A 99 -1.04 10.90 5.55
C GLU A 99 -0.10 9.81 5.05
N ILE A 100 1.14 10.16 4.77
CA ILE A 100 2.20 9.20 4.48
C ILE A 100 2.95 8.94 5.77
N GLU A 101 2.83 7.72 6.29
CA GLU A 101 3.58 7.21 7.43
C GLU A 101 4.96 6.75 6.97
N ALA A 102 5.99 7.04 7.77
CA ALA A 102 7.36 6.61 7.56
C ALA A 102 7.81 5.68 8.70
N SER A 103 8.48 4.59 8.34
CA SER A 103 9.07 3.64 9.29
C SER A 103 10.23 4.23 10.11
N ARG A 104 10.88 5.28 9.59
CA ARG A 104 11.99 6.00 10.21
C ARG A 104 11.65 7.47 10.39
N LYS A 105 12.33 8.11 11.34
CA LYS A 105 12.24 9.56 11.53
C LYS A 105 12.70 10.31 10.29
N ILE A 106 11.97 11.35 9.92
CA ILE A 106 12.26 12.26 8.84
C ILE A 106 13.07 13.41 9.44
N SER A 107 14.35 13.55 9.08
CA SER A 107 15.16 14.71 9.46
C SER A 107 14.88 15.91 8.58
N ARG A 108 14.58 15.67 7.30
CA ARG A 108 14.31 16.71 6.33
C ARG A 108 13.37 16.21 5.25
N LEU A 109 12.52 17.10 4.75
CA LEU A 109 11.65 16.86 3.61
C LEU A 109 11.53 18.11 2.76
N ASP A 110 11.79 17.96 1.48
CA ASP A 110 11.59 19.00 0.47
C ASP A 110 10.60 18.50 -0.59
N LYS A 111 9.53 19.26 -0.86
CA LYS A 111 8.69 18.99 -2.03
C LYS A 111 9.38 19.58 -3.25
N ILE A 112 9.78 18.72 -4.18
CA ILE A 112 10.52 19.11 -5.39
C ILE A 112 9.67 19.09 -6.66
N GLY A 113 8.45 18.56 -6.59
CA GLY A 113 7.55 18.51 -7.74
C GLY A 113 6.12 18.08 -7.41
N GLY A 114 5.26 18.15 -8.42
CA GLY A 114 3.84 17.84 -8.33
C GLY A 114 2.99 19.01 -7.82
N ASP A 115 1.68 18.81 -7.83
CA ASP A 115 0.62 19.77 -7.55
C ASP A 115 -0.03 19.56 -6.17
N ALA A 116 0.26 18.45 -5.49
CA ALA A 116 -0.13 18.25 -4.08
C ALA A 116 0.56 19.25 -3.12
N GLU A 117 -0.09 19.58 -2.02
CA GLU A 117 0.40 20.52 -1.01
C GLU A 117 0.84 19.79 0.26
N VAL A 118 2.06 20.03 0.72
CA VAL A 118 2.52 19.55 2.03
C VAL A 118 1.91 20.44 3.10
N ARG A 119 1.05 19.88 3.95
CA ARG A 119 0.33 20.59 5.02
C ARG A 119 1.08 20.53 6.35
N GLU A 120 1.63 19.37 6.69
CA GLU A 120 2.31 19.13 7.96
C GLU A 120 3.42 18.09 7.76
N VAL A 121 4.58 18.32 8.39
CA VAL A 121 5.65 17.33 8.49
C VAL A 121 5.84 17.01 9.97
N GLY A 122 5.56 15.76 10.35
CA GLY A 122 5.83 15.22 11.68
C GLY A 122 7.08 14.35 11.68
N GLU A 123 7.45 13.83 12.85
CA GLU A 123 8.68 13.03 12.98
C GLU A 123 8.67 11.78 12.09
N ASN A 124 7.55 11.06 11.98
CA ASN A 124 7.41 9.83 11.20
C ASN A 124 6.25 9.90 10.20
N ARG A 125 5.84 11.12 9.81
CA ARG A 125 4.66 11.28 8.95
C ARG A 125 4.66 12.57 8.15
N VAL A 126 3.97 12.56 7.03
CA VAL A 126 3.77 13.73 6.18
C VAL A 126 2.30 13.81 5.81
N LYS A 127 1.65 14.94 6.11
CA LYS A 127 0.28 15.20 5.63
C LYS A 127 0.31 15.99 4.35
N LEU A 128 -0.42 15.49 3.37
CA LEU A 128 -0.56 16.07 2.03
C LEU A 128 -2.03 16.34 1.76
N TYR A 129 -2.34 17.53 1.26
CA TYR A 129 -3.56 17.72 0.48
C TYR A 129 -3.23 17.39 -0.98
N MET A 130 -3.95 16.44 -1.55
CA MET A 130 -3.75 15.94 -2.90
C MET A 130 -5.03 16.17 -3.73
N PRO A 131 -5.02 17.14 -4.66
CA PRO A 131 -6.12 17.31 -5.61
C PRO A 131 -6.43 16.04 -6.41
N GLU A 132 -7.58 15.98 -7.06
CA GLU A 132 -7.93 14.93 -8.00
C GLU A 132 -6.81 14.71 -9.04
N LYS A 133 -6.42 13.44 -9.23
CA LYS A 133 -5.36 13.02 -10.19
C LYS A 133 -4.02 13.76 -10.03
N SER A 134 -3.67 14.14 -8.81
CA SER A 134 -2.44 14.88 -8.49
C SER A 134 -1.25 13.98 -8.12
N ALA A 135 -0.09 14.59 -7.98
CA ALA A 135 1.09 13.94 -7.43
C ALA A 135 1.90 14.86 -6.50
N ALA A 136 2.75 14.26 -5.67
CA ALA A 136 3.83 14.90 -4.94
C ALA A 136 5.13 14.15 -5.22
N ILE A 137 6.21 14.89 -5.49
CA ILE A 137 7.56 14.36 -5.50
C ILE A 137 8.29 14.96 -4.31
N LEU A 138 8.68 14.11 -3.37
CA LEU A 138 9.27 14.51 -2.09
C LEU A 138 10.68 13.95 -2.00
N LEU A 139 11.66 14.82 -1.76
CA LEU A 139 13.00 14.43 -1.37
C LEU A 139 13.02 14.33 0.16
N VAL A 140 13.28 13.14 0.68
CA VAL A 140 13.23 12.81 2.10
C VAL A 140 14.61 12.42 2.58
N GLU A 141 15.06 13.03 3.67
CA GLU A 141 16.24 12.58 4.41
C GLU A 141 15.76 11.84 5.66
N PRO A 142 15.93 10.51 5.72
CA PRO A 142 15.65 9.77 6.95
C PRO A 142 16.79 9.99 7.95
N GLN A 143 16.45 10.08 9.24
CA GLN A 143 17.44 10.03 10.31
C GLN A 143 18.17 8.69 10.25
N THR A 144 19.51 8.74 10.17
CA THR A 144 20.37 7.58 10.38
C THR A 144 20.39 7.26 11.88
N GLY A 145 20.04 6.02 12.22
CA GLY A 145 20.22 5.48 13.58
C GLY A 145 21.67 5.17 13.90
#